data_AF-A0A1V5TYJ6-F1
#
_entry.id   AF-A0A1V5TYJ6-F1
#
_cell.length_a   1.000
_cell.length_b   1.000
_cell.length_c   1.000
_cell.angle_alpha   90.00
_cell.angle_beta   90.00
_cell.angle_gamma   90.00
#
_symmetry.space_group_name_H-M   'P 1'
#
loop_
_entity.id
_entity.type
_entity.pdbx_description
1 polymer ?
#
loop_
_entity_poly.entity_id
_entity_poly.type
_entity_poly.pdbx_seq_one_letter_code
_entity_poly.pdbx_strand_id
1 'polypeptide(L)'
;MTERDKLERARMYIYKLANGIDPISDREMPEDAVLNQVRLSRCFFYVAEALDRYIRNYERLNREKAPKKEAFALTPEQWRSIEISEQPIPISIFAQRVNAALADENRVKFAYRWATDWLLEAGYLRIPPGAKGKLPTDAGQGLGIFTQARQSQNGPYTAVLYSREAQKFLLDNMDAMLARRGQAGESQEAAEA
;
A
#
# COMPACT_ATOMS: atom_id res chain seq x y z
N MET A 1 0.20 -23.31 -23.67
CA MET A 1 1.14 -22.19 -23.89
C MET A 1 0.54 -20.97 -23.23
N THR A 2 1.20 -20.48 -22.20
CA THR A 2 0.79 -19.28 -21.44
C THR A 2 1.07 -18.01 -22.26
N GLU A 3 0.49 -16.88 -21.88
CA GLU A 3 0.84 -15.57 -22.49
C GLU A 3 2.32 -15.23 -22.27
N ARG A 4 2.88 -15.61 -21.12
CA ARG A 4 4.32 -15.47 -20.86
C ARG A 4 5.16 -16.31 -21.83
N ASP A 5 4.78 -17.55 -22.11
CA ASP A 5 5.47 -18.41 -23.08
C ASP A 5 5.45 -17.79 -24.49
N LYS A 6 4.33 -17.15 -24.87
CA LYS A 6 4.22 -16.43 -26.15
C LYS A 6 5.16 -15.23 -26.22
N LEU A 7 5.28 -14.47 -25.13
CA LEU A 7 6.18 -13.32 -25.04
C LEU A 7 7.66 -13.75 -25.09
N GLU A 8 8.02 -14.81 -24.38
CA GLU A 8 9.38 -15.37 -24.42
C GLU A 8 9.74 -15.84 -25.83
N ARG A 9 8.79 -16.48 -26.52
CA ARG A 9 8.96 -16.90 -27.92
C ARG A 9 9.07 -15.71 -28.87
N ALA A 10 8.21 -14.69 -28.73
CA ALA A 10 8.27 -13.49 -29.55
C ALA A 10 9.61 -12.76 -29.39
N ARG A 11 10.09 -12.62 -28.14
CA ARG A 11 11.40 -12.06 -27.84
C ARG A 11 12.51 -12.85 -28.52
N MET A 12 12.50 -14.18 -28.41
CA MET A 12 13.48 -15.05 -29.06
C MET A 12 13.50 -14.84 -30.58
N TYR A 13 12.34 -14.79 -31.24
CA TYR A 13 12.26 -14.59 -32.69
C TYR A 13 12.82 -13.23 -33.12
N ILE A 14 12.44 -12.16 -32.42
CA ILE A 14 12.96 -10.82 -32.71
C ILE A 14 14.46 -10.75 -32.46
N TYR A 15 14.97 -11.40 -31.42
CA TYR A 15 16.40 -11.45 -31.15
C TYR A 15 17.19 -12.20 -32.24
N LYS A 16 16.66 -13.32 -32.76
CA LYS A 16 17.29 -14.02 -33.90
C LYS A 16 17.30 -13.15 -35.16
N LEU A 17 16.20 -12.48 -35.48
CA LEU A 17 16.14 -11.52 -36.59
C LEU A 17 17.15 -10.37 -36.42
N ALA A 18 17.33 -9.89 -35.18
CA ALA A 18 18.31 -8.84 -34.89
C ALA A 18 19.76 -9.29 -35.22
N ASN A 19 20.06 -10.58 -35.08
CA ASN A 19 21.35 -11.18 -35.41
C ASN A 19 21.44 -11.66 -36.87
N GLY A 20 20.45 -11.37 -37.71
CA GLY A 20 20.44 -11.85 -39.10
C GLY A 20 20.15 -13.34 -39.22
N ILE A 21 19.51 -13.97 -38.24
CA ILE A 21 19.18 -15.40 -38.23
C ILE A 21 17.68 -15.58 -38.47
N ASP A 22 17.31 -16.47 -39.40
CA ASP A 22 15.92 -16.88 -39.59
C ASP A 22 15.42 -17.60 -38.31
N PRO A 23 14.41 -17.04 -37.61
CA PRO A 23 13.96 -17.59 -36.34
C PRO A 23 13.29 -18.97 -36.44
N ILE A 24 12.89 -19.41 -37.63
CA ILE A 24 12.24 -20.69 -37.89
C ILE A 24 13.27 -21.76 -38.27
N SER A 25 14.15 -21.48 -39.23
CA SER A 25 15.13 -22.44 -39.73
C SER A 25 16.48 -22.43 -39.01
N ASP A 26 16.75 -21.40 -38.20
CA ASP A 26 17.99 -21.17 -37.46
C ASP A 26 19.23 -20.98 -38.34
N ARG A 27 19.03 -20.54 -39.58
CA ARG A 27 20.10 -20.26 -40.55
C ARG A 27 20.35 -18.77 -40.67
N GLU A 28 21.58 -18.41 -41.00
CA GLU A 28 21.93 -17.03 -41.36
C GLU A 28 21.15 -16.59 -42.60
N MET A 29 20.64 -15.36 -42.56
CA MET A 29 19.97 -14.73 -43.67
C MET A 29 21.01 -14.15 -44.64
N PRO A 30 20.72 -14.17 -45.96
CA PRO A 30 21.57 -13.49 -46.95
C PRO A 30 21.83 -12.02 -46.59
N GLU A 31 22.99 -11.48 -46.97
CA GLU A 31 23.36 -10.08 -46.68
C GLU A 31 22.43 -9.06 -47.37
N ASP A 32 21.89 -9.41 -48.54
CA ASP A 32 20.96 -8.59 -49.30
C ASP A 32 19.50 -8.72 -48.85
N ALA A 33 19.23 -9.62 -47.88
CA ALA A 33 17.89 -9.80 -47.34
C ALA A 33 17.43 -8.52 -46.64
N VAL A 34 16.18 -8.11 -46.91
CA VAL A 34 15.60 -6.90 -46.31
C VAL A 34 15.72 -6.90 -44.79
N LEU A 35 15.47 -8.05 -44.13
CA LEU A 35 15.52 -8.18 -42.68
C LEU A 35 16.93 -8.20 -42.09
N ASN A 36 17.97 -8.38 -42.92
CA ASN A 36 19.38 -8.35 -42.52
C ASN A 36 20.02 -6.94 -42.65
N GLN A 37 19.20 -5.91 -42.87
CA GLN A 37 19.69 -4.54 -42.91
C GLN A 37 20.00 -4.01 -41.50
N VAL A 38 21.17 -3.39 -41.34
CA VAL A 38 21.66 -2.83 -40.06
C VAL A 38 20.63 -1.97 -39.31
N ARG A 39 19.83 -1.17 -40.03
CA ARG A 39 18.78 -0.32 -39.42
C ARG A 39 17.67 -1.14 -38.78
N LEU A 40 17.26 -2.23 -39.42
CA LEU A 40 16.25 -3.14 -38.90
C LEU A 40 16.80 -4.00 -37.77
N SER A 41 18.04 -4.49 -37.88
CA SER A 41 18.73 -5.20 -36.79
C SER A 41 18.73 -4.38 -35.49
N ARG A 42 19.08 -3.08 -35.57
CA ARG A 42 19.02 -2.16 -34.41
C ARG A 42 17.61 -2.01 -33.84
N CYS A 43 16.60 -1.91 -34.71
CA CYS A 43 15.20 -1.85 -34.29
C CYS A 43 14.78 -3.14 -33.56
N PHE A 44 15.15 -4.30 -34.08
CA PHE A 44 14.85 -5.59 -33.47
C PHE A 44 15.56 -5.76 -32.12
N PHE A 45 16.82 -5.36 -31.98
CA PHE A 45 17.49 -5.34 -30.67
C PHE A 45 16.73 -4.51 -29.64
N TYR A 46 16.30 -3.30 -30.02
CA TYR A 46 15.50 -2.45 -29.12
C TYR A 46 14.18 -3.12 -28.69
N VAL A 47 13.46 -3.75 -29.63
CA VAL A 47 12.21 -4.46 -29.33
C VAL A 47 12.46 -5.68 -28.43
N ALA A 48 13.52 -6.46 -28.68
CA ALA A 48 13.89 -7.59 -27.84
C ALA A 48 14.18 -7.14 -26.39
N GLU A 49 14.90 -6.03 -26.21
CA GLU A 49 15.15 -5.44 -24.88
C GLU A 49 13.86 -4.93 -24.21
N ALA A 50 12.95 -4.32 -24.97
CA ALA A 50 11.66 -3.88 -24.44
C ALA A 50 10.80 -5.07 -23.96
N LEU A 51 10.77 -6.16 -24.74
CA LEU A 51 10.11 -7.40 -24.36
C LEU A 51 10.78 -8.03 -23.13
N ASP A 52 12.12 -8.01 -23.05
CA ASP A 52 12.85 -8.47 -21.85
C ASP A 52 12.42 -7.71 -20.59
N ARG A 53 12.35 -6.38 -20.66
CA ARG A 53 11.89 -5.55 -19.54
C ARG A 53 10.45 -5.89 -19.15
N TYR A 54 9.58 -6.14 -20.12
CA TYR A 54 8.19 -6.52 -19.86
C TYR A 54 8.10 -7.90 -19.20
N ILE A 55 8.78 -8.91 -19.75
CA ILE A 55 8.78 -10.30 -19.24
C ILE A 55 9.31 -10.35 -17.80
N ARG A 56 10.41 -9.63 -17.49
CA ARG A 56 10.94 -9.53 -16.12
C ARG A 56 9.94 -8.94 -15.12
N ASN A 57 9.02 -8.11 -15.59
CA ASN A 57 7.99 -7.46 -14.78
C ASN A 57 6.60 -8.09 -14.94
N TYR A 58 6.48 -9.21 -15.67
CA TYR A 58 5.20 -9.74 -16.13
C TYR A 58 4.19 -9.97 -14.98
N GLU A 59 4.62 -10.65 -13.92
CA GLU A 59 3.79 -10.92 -12.74
C GLU A 59 3.33 -9.66 -12.01
N ARG A 60 4.16 -8.60 -12.00
CA ARG A 60 3.83 -7.34 -11.35
C ARG A 60 2.82 -6.53 -12.17
N LEU A 61 3.00 -6.52 -13.49
CA LEU A 61 2.17 -5.76 -14.42
C LEU A 61 0.80 -6.41 -14.64
N ASN A 62 0.75 -7.75 -14.59
CA ASN A 62 -0.46 -8.52 -14.87
C ASN A 62 -1.07 -9.14 -13.60
N ARG A 63 -0.65 -8.70 -12.41
CA ARG A 63 -1.33 -9.07 -11.18
C ARG A 63 -2.76 -8.54 -11.23
N GLU A 64 -3.74 -9.42 -11.17
CA GLU A 64 -5.13 -9.02 -11.03
C GLU A 64 -5.29 -8.11 -9.81
N LYS A 65 -6.02 -7.01 -9.99
CA LYS A 65 -6.38 -6.16 -8.85
C LYS A 65 -7.23 -7.02 -7.92
N ALA A 66 -6.82 -7.11 -6.65
CA ALA A 66 -7.60 -7.81 -5.64
C ALA A 66 -9.06 -7.33 -5.68
N PRO A 67 -10.04 -8.22 -5.47
CA PRO A 67 -11.45 -7.85 -5.48
C PRO A 67 -11.68 -6.66 -4.56
N LYS A 68 -12.51 -5.71 -5.00
CA LYS A 68 -12.80 -4.48 -4.25
C LYS A 68 -13.48 -4.89 -2.94
N LYS A 69 -12.80 -4.66 -1.82
CA LYS A 69 -13.32 -4.97 -0.48
C LYS A 69 -14.56 -4.12 -0.18
N GLU A 70 -15.49 -4.70 0.57
CA GLU A 70 -16.65 -3.99 1.10
C GLU A 70 -16.21 -2.87 2.05
N ALA A 71 -17.04 -1.84 2.20
CA ALA A 71 -16.76 -0.75 3.13
C ALA A 71 -16.61 -1.26 4.57
N PHE A 72 -15.70 -0.64 5.33
CA PHE A 72 -15.61 -0.87 6.77
C PHE A 72 -16.96 -0.53 7.41
N ALA A 73 -17.49 -1.49 8.15
CA ALA A 73 -18.70 -1.34 8.96
C ALA A 73 -18.46 -2.11 10.25
N LEU A 74 -18.62 -1.43 11.37
CA LEU A 74 -18.62 -2.02 12.68
C LEU A 74 -19.88 -1.48 13.37
N THR A 75 -20.48 -2.24 14.28
CA THR A 75 -21.66 -1.78 15.02
C THR A 75 -21.25 -1.19 16.37
N PRO A 76 -22.05 -0.29 16.94
CA PRO A 76 -21.82 0.25 18.29
C PRO A 76 -21.59 -0.82 19.35
N GLU A 77 -22.29 -1.94 19.25
CA GLU A 77 -22.17 -3.08 20.14
C GLU A 77 -20.80 -3.76 19.98
N GLN A 78 -20.32 -3.92 18.75
CA GLN A 78 -19.05 -4.57 18.44
C GLN A 78 -17.83 -3.78 18.92
N TRP A 79 -17.78 -2.45 18.75
CA TRP A 79 -16.62 -1.71 19.24
C TRP A 79 -16.65 -1.46 20.73
N ARG A 80 -17.84 -1.41 21.35
CA ARG A 80 -17.96 -1.33 22.82
C ARG A 80 -17.51 -2.62 23.51
N SER A 81 -17.54 -3.76 22.82
CA SER A 81 -17.00 -5.02 23.34
C SER A 81 -15.49 -5.19 23.14
N ILE A 82 -14.80 -4.25 22.50
CA ILE A 82 -13.34 -4.35 22.30
C ILE A 82 -12.64 -4.23 23.66
N GLU A 83 -11.80 -5.21 23.98
CA GLU A 83 -11.02 -5.22 25.20
C GLU A 83 -9.95 -4.11 25.19
N ILE A 84 -9.96 -3.31 26.26
CA ILE A 84 -8.97 -2.26 26.51
C ILE A 84 -7.75 -2.89 27.19
N SER A 85 -6.56 -2.57 26.69
CA SER A 85 -5.31 -3.02 27.29
C SER A 85 -5.01 -2.21 28.55
N GLU A 86 -4.75 -2.91 29.66
CA GLU A 86 -4.21 -2.30 30.89
C GLU A 86 -2.82 -1.69 30.64
N GLN A 87 -2.03 -2.30 29.76
CA GLN A 87 -0.73 -1.76 29.35
C GLN A 87 -0.89 -0.72 28.24
N PRO A 88 -0.12 0.38 28.27
CA PRO A 88 -0.14 1.38 27.20
C PRO A 88 0.29 0.79 25.85
N ILE A 89 -0.53 1.03 24.82
CA ILE A 89 -0.31 0.45 23.48
C ILE A 89 -0.08 1.53 22.42
N PRO A 90 0.69 1.23 21.35
CA PRO A 90 0.70 2.07 20.15
C PRO A 90 -0.65 2.08 19.43
N ILE A 91 -0.93 3.14 18.67
CA ILE A 91 -2.16 3.26 17.87
C ILE A 91 -2.34 2.14 16.83
N SER A 92 -1.23 1.56 16.35
CA SER A 92 -1.27 0.42 15.45
C SER A 92 -1.84 -0.83 16.11
N ILE A 93 -1.53 -1.06 17.40
CA ILE A 93 -2.08 -2.17 18.18
C ILE A 93 -3.55 -1.92 18.50
N PHE A 94 -3.93 -0.67 18.80
CA PHE A 94 -5.35 -0.30 18.91
C PHE A 94 -6.11 -0.63 17.62
N ALA A 95 -5.61 -0.22 16.46
CA ALA A 95 -6.22 -0.54 15.17
C ALA A 95 -6.28 -2.05 14.90
N GLN A 96 -5.27 -2.82 15.31
CA GLN A 96 -5.31 -4.29 15.20
C GLN A 96 -6.44 -4.88 16.05
N ARG A 97 -6.65 -4.40 17.28
CA ARG A 97 -7.74 -4.85 18.15
C ARG A 97 -9.12 -4.53 17.57
N VAL A 98 -9.30 -3.32 17.02
CA VAL A 98 -10.54 -2.96 16.29
C VAL A 98 -10.79 -3.90 15.13
N ASN A 99 -9.76 -4.22 14.35
CA ASN A 99 -9.87 -5.14 13.22
C ASN A 99 -10.10 -6.60 13.64
N ALA A 100 -9.65 -7.01 14.82
CA ALA A 100 -9.93 -8.33 15.37
C ALA A 100 -11.42 -8.48 15.71
N ALA A 101 -12.06 -7.41 16.23
CA ALA A 101 -13.50 -7.40 16.51
C ALA A 101 -14.38 -7.35 15.24
N LEU A 102 -13.85 -6.85 14.11
CA LEU A 102 -14.55 -6.87 12.82
C LEU A 102 -14.78 -8.30 12.31
N ALA A 103 -13.78 -9.18 12.47
CA ALA A 103 -13.81 -10.60 12.05
C ALA A 103 -14.28 -10.86 10.59
N ASP A 104 -14.17 -9.87 9.70
CA ASP A 104 -14.57 -9.95 8.29
C ASP A 104 -13.39 -9.56 7.38
N GLU A 105 -12.82 -10.55 6.67
CA GLU A 105 -11.66 -10.34 5.79
C GLU A 105 -12.02 -9.65 4.47
N ASN A 106 -13.30 -9.68 4.07
CA ASN A 106 -13.80 -9.10 2.83
C ASN A 106 -14.08 -7.60 2.96
N ARG A 107 -14.02 -7.05 4.18
CA ARG A 107 -14.16 -5.62 4.45
C ARG A 107 -12.84 -4.87 4.51
N VAL A 108 -12.90 -3.58 4.17
CA VAL A 108 -11.83 -2.62 4.46
C VAL A 108 -11.57 -2.64 5.96
N LYS A 109 -10.30 -2.74 6.35
CA LYS A 109 -9.86 -2.73 7.75
C LYS A 109 -9.82 -1.30 8.31
N PHE A 110 -10.05 -1.16 9.61
CA PHE A 110 -9.79 0.06 10.36
C PHE A 110 -8.32 0.46 10.20
N ALA A 111 -8.08 1.60 9.58
CA ALA A 111 -6.75 2.14 9.43
C ALA A 111 -6.40 3.00 10.66
N TYR A 112 -5.23 2.78 11.26
CA TYR A 112 -4.76 3.57 12.41
C TYR A 112 -4.76 5.09 12.11
N ARG A 113 -4.60 5.47 10.83
CA ARG A 113 -4.63 6.86 10.39
C ARG A 113 -5.94 7.55 10.75
N TRP A 114 -7.07 6.86 10.66
CA TRP A 114 -8.38 7.42 10.99
C TRP A 114 -8.40 7.98 12.41
N ALA A 115 -7.86 7.22 13.37
CA ALA A 115 -7.69 7.70 14.74
C ALA A 115 -6.66 8.82 14.86
N THR A 116 -5.47 8.66 14.27
CA THR A 116 -4.42 9.68 14.41
C THR A 116 -4.73 11.01 13.71
N ASP A 117 -5.57 11.00 12.68
CA ASP A 117 -5.96 12.22 11.95
C ASP A 117 -7.09 12.92 12.68
N TRP A 118 -8.07 12.16 13.19
CA TRP A 118 -9.08 12.70 14.08
C TRP A 118 -8.46 13.33 15.35
N LEU A 119 -7.47 12.67 15.97
CA LEU A 119 -6.76 13.23 17.13
C LEU A 119 -5.96 14.51 16.80
N LEU A 120 -5.48 14.66 15.56
CA LEU A 120 -4.82 15.89 15.13
C LEU A 120 -5.82 17.04 15.01
N GLU A 121 -6.96 16.80 14.35
CA GLU A 121 -8.02 17.80 14.19
C GLU A 121 -8.65 18.20 15.52
N ALA A 122 -8.89 17.23 16.40
CA ALA A 122 -9.38 17.47 17.74
C ALA A 122 -8.33 18.11 18.68
N GLY A 123 -7.09 18.30 18.23
CA GLY A 123 -6.04 19.00 18.99
C GLY A 123 -5.35 18.16 20.08
N TYR A 124 -5.53 16.84 20.10
CA TYR A 124 -4.85 15.93 21.03
C TYR A 124 -3.44 15.53 20.55
N LEU A 125 -3.21 15.57 19.24
CA LEU A 125 -1.90 15.41 18.64
C LEU A 125 -1.50 16.69 17.89
N ARG A 126 -0.20 16.86 17.67
CA ARG A 126 0.36 17.88 16.79
C ARG A 126 1.53 17.33 15.99
N ILE A 127 1.88 18.02 14.90
CA ILE A 127 3.10 17.78 14.12
C ILE A 127 4.03 18.97 14.37
N PRO A 128 5.06 18.83 15.22
CA PRO A 128 6.01 19.91 15.45
C PRO A 128 6.80 20.25 14.18
N PRO A 129 7.23 21.52 14.00
CA PRO A 129 8.12 21.89 12.89
C PRO A 129 9.39 21.04 12.88
N GLY A 130 9.71 20.45 11.73
CA GLY A 130 10.91 19.60 11.56
C GLY A 130 10.84 18.22 12.20
N ALA A 131 9.74 17.86 12.88
CA ALA A 131 9.58 16.53 13.44
C ALA A 131 9.19 15.51 12.37
N LYS A 132 9.75 14.29 12.49
CA LYS A 132 9.38 13.14 11.63
C LYS A 132 8.08 12.45 12.04
N GLY A 133 7.38 12.93 13.08
CA GLY A 133 6.23 12.23 13.65
C GLY A 133 5.29 13.13 14.46
N LYS A 134 4.12 12.56 14.79
CA LYS A 134 3.08 13.18 15.62
C LYS A 134 3.48 13.09 17.09
N LEU A 135 3.23 14.13 17.88
CA LEU A 135 3.44 14.17 19.33
C LEU A 135 2.14 14.58 20.06
N PRO A 136 1.93 14.13 21.30
CA PRO A 136 0.79 14.58 22.10
C PRO A 136 0.91 16.06 22.46
N THR A 137 -0.22 16.76 22.44
CA THR A 137 -0.39 18.09 23.05
C THR A 137 -0.60 17.94 24.56
N ASP A 138 -0.66 19.05 25.29
CA ASP A 138 -0.97 19.02 26.73
C ASP A 138 -2.35 18.39 27.00
N ALA A 139 -3.33 18.66 26.12
CA ALA A 139 -4.64 18.00 26.15
C ALA A 139 -4.53 16.50 25.87
N GLY A 140 -3.71 16.09 24.89
CA GLY A 140 -3.44 14.68 24.63
C GLY A 140 -2.76 13.97 25.79
N GLN A 141 -1.82 14.63 26.47
CA GLN A 141 -1.19 14.11 27.68
C GLN A 141 -2.18 13.95 28.83
N GLY A 142 -3.07 14.93 29.03
CA GLY A 142 -4.16 14.85 30.01
C GLY A 142 -5.13 13.69 29.75
N LEU A 143 -5.24 13.24 28.50
CA LEU A 143 -6.02 12.07 28.11
C LEU A 143 -5.29 10.73 28.33
N GLY A 144 -3.99 10.76 28.63
CA GLY A 144 -3.15 9.56 28.75
C GLY A 144 -2.41 9.18 27.46
N ILE A 145 -2.22 10.11 26.53
CA ILE A 145 -1.35 9.93 25.35
C ILE A 145 0.05 10.46 25.67
N PHE A 146 1.06 9.60 25.58
CA PHE A 146 2.44 9.98 25.93
C PHE A 146 3.46 9.34 24.99
N THR A 147 4.71 9.78 25.08
CA THR A 147 5.82 9.24 24.27
C THR A 147 6.79 8.41 25.10
N GLN A 148 7.30 7.33 24.53
CA GLN A 148 8.32 6.48 25.14
C GLN A 148 9.43 6.20 24.12
N ALA A 149 10.69 6.29 24.55
CA ALA A 149 11.83 5.86 23.75
C ALA A 149 11.84 4.32 23.65
N ARG A 150 11.96 3.80 22.43
CA ARG A 150 12.03 2.37 22.14
C ARG A 150 13.22 2.06 21.24
N GLN A 151 13.72 0.83 21.34
CA GLN A 151 14.79 0.32 20.48
C GLN A 151 14.18 -0.40 19.27
N SER A 152 14.75 -0.17 18.09
CA SER A 152 14.47 -0.95 16.87
C SER A 152 15.78 -1.44 16.26
N GLN A 153 15.69 -2.33 15.26
CA GLN A 153 16.86 -2.76 14.48
C GLN A 153 17.61 -1.59 13.82
N ASN A 154 16.93 -0.47 13.57
CA ASN A 154 17.48 0.73 12.95
C ASN A 154 17.90 1.81 13.98
N GLY A 155 17.94 1.45 15.27
CA GLY A 155 18.27 2.35 16.36
C GLY A 155 17.05 2.84 17.17
N PRO A 156 17.27 3.77 18.12
CA PRO A 156 16.23 4.27 19.00
C PRO A 156 15.20 5.12 18.24
N TYR A 157 13.92 4.96 18.58
CA TYR A 157 12.82 5.75 18.05
C TYR A 157 11.84 6.12 19.16
N THR A 158 11.09 7.20 18.95
CA THR A 158 10.04 7.64 19.88
C THR A 158 8.70 7.03 19.46
N ALA A 159 8.10 6.26 20.35
CA ALA A 159 6.76 5.69 20.16
C ALA A 159 5.72 6.53 20.91
N VAL A 160 4.59 6.84 20.25
CA VAL A 160 3.41 7.41 20.91
C VAL A 160 2.54 6.26 21.42
N LEU A 161 2.24 6.27 22.71
CA LEU A 161 1.48 5.25 23.42
C LEU A 161 0.21 5.84 24.02
N TYR A 162 -0.79 4.97 24.13
CA TYR A 162 -2.13 5.28 24.59
C TYR A 162 -2.40 4.45 25.84
N SER A 163 -2.57 5.11 26.98
CA SER A 163 -2.97 4.46 28.23
C SER A 163 -4.33 3.78 28.10
N ARG A 164 -4.76 3.10 29.16
CA ARG A 164 -6.10 2.51 29.25
C ARG A 164 -7.21 3.56 29.03
N GLU A 165 -7.05 4.73 29.62
CA GLU A 165 -7.98 5.87 29.53
C GLU A 165 -8.03 6.42 28.10
N ALA A 166 -6.85 6.59 27.49
CA ALA A 166 -6.75 7.06 26.10
C ALA A 166 -7.37 6.05 25.12
N GLN A 167 -7.17 4.75 25.34
CA GLN A 167 -7.82 3.69 24.55
C GLN A 167 -9.34 3.71 24.71
N LYS A 168 -9.84 3.86 25.94
CA LYS A 168 -11.28 3.99 26.21
C LYS A 168 -11.86 5.20 25.47
N PHE A 169 -11.20 6.35 25.57
CA PHE A 169 -11.62 7.55 24.88
C PHE A 169 -11.71 7.38 23.37
N LEU A 170 -10.76 6.65 22.76
CA LEU A 170 -10.84 6.32 21.34
C LEU A 170 -12.07 5.45 21.02
N LEU A 171 -12.37 4.43 21.82
CA LEU A 171 -13.58 3.61 21.61
C LEU A 171 -14.87 4.42 21.81
N ASP A 172 -14.91 5.28 22.82
CA ASP A 172 -16.06 6.16 23.10
C ASP A 172 -16.32 7.16 21.96
N ASN A 173 -15.29 7.51 21.18
CA ASN A 173 -15.36 8.45 20.05
C ASN A 173 -15.26 7.76 18.68
N MET A 174 -15.54 6.45 18.61
CA MET A 174 -15.48 5.68 17.36
C MET A 174 -16.38 6.29 16.27
N ASP A 175 -17.60 6.68 16.62
CA ASP A 175 -18.55 7.30 15.68
C ASP A 175 -18.01 8.61 15.10
N ALA A 176 -17.38 9.45 15.92
CA ALA A 176 -16.80 10.71 15.46
C ALA A 176 -15.64 10.48 14.48
N MET A 177 -14.80 9.47 14.75
CA MET A 177 -13.73 9.07 13.83
C MET A 177 -14.27 8.54 12.48
N LEU A 178 -15.35 7.78 12.51
CA LEU A 178 -15.97 7.21 11.30
C LEU A 178 -16.76 8.25 10.49
N ALA A 179 -17.48 9.16 11.16
CA ALA A 179 -18.22 10.26 10.52
C ALA A 179 -17.28 11.17 9.72
N ARG A 180 -16.13 11.53 10.29
CA ARG A 180 -15.08 12.30 9.58
C ARG A 180 -14.64 11.63 8.29
N ARG A 181 -14.51 10.30 8.29
CA ARG A 181 -14.12 9.55 7.09
C ARG A 181 -15.17 9.68 5.98
N GLY A 182 -16.45 9.63 6.33
CA GLY A 182 -17.55 9.81 5.36
C GLY A 182 -17.41 11.14 4.61
N GLN A 183 -17.17 12.22 5.35
CA GLN A 183 -17.02 13.57 4.80
C GLN A 183 -15.75 13.75 3.94
N ALA A 184 -14.65 13.08 4.31
CA ALA A 184 -13.40 13.11 3.53
C ALA A 184 -13.46 12.27 2.25
N GLY A 185 -14.26 11.20 2.23
CA GLY A 185 -14.47 10.34 1.05
C GLY A 185 -15.31 11.03 -0.04
N GLU A 186 -16.37 11.73 0.36
CA GLU A 186 -17.23 12.50 -0.57
C GLU A 186 -16.46 13.66 -1.25
N SER A 187 -15.50 14.24 -0.54
CA SER A 187 -14.66 15.33 -1.07
C SER A 187 -13.62 14.85 -2.10
N GLN A 188 -13.25 13.57 -2.09
CA GLN A 188 -12.31 12.99 -3.06
C GLN A 188 -13.03 12.48 -4.32
N GLU A 189 -14.25 11.94 -4.21
CA GLU A 189 -15.06 11.58 -5.38
C GLU A 189 -15.55 12.80 -6.17
N ALA A 190 -15.80 13.94 -5.51
CA ALA A 190 -16.17 15.19 -6.19
C ALA A 190 -15.02 15.89 -6.93
N ALA A 191 -13.76 15.50 -6.68
CA ALA A 191 -12.59 16.06 -7.35
C ALA A 191 -12.12 15.24 -8.56
N GLU A 192 -12.66 14.03 -8.74
CA GLU A 192 -12.36 13.12 -9.85
C GLU A 192 -13.52 12.98 -10.87
N ALA A 193 -14.63 13.70 -10.66
CA ALA A 193 -15.76 13.83 -11.58
C ALA A 193 -15.73 15.16 -12.34
#